data_AF-A0A2W4UNH1-F1
#
_entry.id   AF-A0A2W4UNH1-F1
#
_cell.length_a   1.000
_cell.length_b   1.000
_cell.length_c   1.000
_cell.angle_alpha   90.00
_cell.angle_beta   90.00
_cell.angle_gamma   90.00
#
_symmetry.space_group_name_H-M   'P 1'
#
loop_
_entity.id
_entity.type
_entity.pdbx_description
1 polymer ?
#
loop_
_entity_poly.entity_id
_entity_poly.type
_entity_poly.pdbx_seq_one_letter_code
_entity_poly.pdbx_strand_id
1 'polypeptide(L)'
;MSLSKILWQTNQDLAVECLQHPFVQRIGDGSLPKSIFVYYIEQDVFFLEAFAKAYSIAAAKSPDWKSFQVFHDLAGGVLTELELHHEYAKSWGVDISAIAPKPATRQYTDFLLSTAWSQPVGITAVAMSPCMRLYAYLGQQLAANGIPSHSYENWIETYSSDEFEPLAKQLEALVDGHSSDTPLVRSTYRYAMTCERDFFQAAMDS
;
A
#
# COMPACT_ATOMS: atom_id res chain seq x y z
N MET A 1 -8.53 -17.70 15.09
CA MET A 1 -7.59 -16.73 14.46
C MET A 1 -8.45 -15.71 13.71
N SER A 2 -8.06 -14.43 13.67
CA SER A 2 -8.84 -13.42 12.95
C SER A 2 -8.74 -13.61 11.43
N LEU A 3 -9.70 -13.08 10.67
CA LEU A 3 -9.75 -13.22 9.21
C LEU A 3 -8.55 -12.53 8.57
N SER A 4 -8.22 -11.32 9.01
CA SER A 4 -7.02 -10.56 8.63
C SER A 4 -5.74 -11.41 8.71
N LYS A 5 -5.55 -12.10 9.85
CA LYS A 5 -4.41 -12.99 10.08
C LYS A 5 -4.41 -14.20 9.16
N ILE A 6 -5.57 -14.82 8.91
CA ILE A 6 -5.68 -15.95 7.98
C ILE A 6 -5.31 -15.51 6.57
N LEU A 7 -5.82 -14.36 6.10
CA LEU A 7 -5.52 -13.81 4.78
C LEU A 7 -4.02 -13.49 4.63
N TRP A 8 -3.42 -12.85 5.62
CA TRP A 8 -1.98 -12.56 5.64
C TRP A 8 -1.13 -13.84 5.62
N GLN A 9 -1.47 -14.83 6.44
CA GLN A 9 -0.76 -16.11 6.49
C GLN A 9 -0.85 -16.90 5.18
N THR A 10 -2.03 -16.87 4.54
CA THR A 10 -2.27 -17.60 3.29
C THR A 10 -1.55 -16.98 2.10
N ASN A 11 -1.15 -15.70 2.19
CA ASN A 11 -0.43 -14.99 1.13
C ASN A 11 1.03 -14.67 1.51
N GLN A 12 1.60 -15.42 2.46
CA GLN A 12 3.01 -15.30 2.83
C GLN A 12 3.95 -15.61 1.66
N ASP A 13 3.53 -16.45 0.71
CA ASP A 13 4.29 -16.71 -0.50
C ASP A 13 4.57 -15.42 -1.29
N LEU A 14 3.54 -14.60 -1.51
CA LEU A 14 3.68 -13.30 -2.19
C LEU A 14 4.41 -12.27 -1.32
N ALA A 15 4.20 -12.26 -0.01
CA ALA A 15 4.91 -11.34 0.88
C ALA A 15 6.44 -11.60 0.88
N VAL A 16 6.83 -12.88 0.91
CA VAL A 16 8.23 -13.29 0.80
C VAL A 16 8.79 -13.01 -0.60
N GLU A 17 8.01 -13.23 -1.66
CA GLU A 17 8.40 -12.87 -3.03
C GLU A 17 8.67 -11.35 -3.15
N CYS A 18 7.79 -10.51 -2.61
CA CYS A 18 7.98 -9.06 -2.55
C CYS A 18 9.22 -8.67 -1.73
N LEU A 19 9.45 -9.31 -0.57
CA LEU A 19 10.64 -9.05 0.23
C LEU A 19 11.91 -9.38 -0.56
N GLN A 20 11.95 -10.53 -1.24
CA GLN A 20 13.10 -10.98 -2.03
C GLN A 20 13.22 -10.25 -3.37
N HIS A 21 12.24 -9.43 -3.74
CA HIS A 21 12.21 -8.74 -5.02
C HIS A 21 13.41 -7.78 -5.15
N PRO A 22 14.10 -7.72 -6.31
CA PRO A 22 15.27 -6.88 -6.50
C PRO A 22 15.05 -5.41 -6.15
N PHE A 23 13.86 -4.87 -6.41
CA PHE A 23 13.51 -3.50 -6.01
C PHE A 23 13.67 -3.28 -4.50
N VAL A 24 13.05 -4.15 -3.69
CA VAL A 24 13.00 -4.03 -2.23
C VAL A 24 14.37 -4.32 -1.61
N GLN A 25 15.07 -5.34 -2.10
CA GLN A 25 16.43 -5.64 -1.62
C GLN A 25 17.40 -4.48 -1.91
N ARG A 26 17.28 -3.85 -3.08
CA ARG A 26 18.12 -2.70 -3.46
C ARG A 26 17.76 -1.41 -2.73
N ILE A 27 16.52 -1.26 -2.24
CA ILE A 27 16.19 -0.23 -1.25
C ILE A 27 16.95 -0.53 0.05
N GLY A 28 16.89 -1.78 0.51
CA GLY A 28 17.51 -2.21 1.77
C GLY A 28 19.03 -2.11 1.84
N ASP A 29 19.73 -2.27 0.71
CA ASP A 29 21.19 -2.15 0.65
C ASP A 29 21.68 -0.80 0.08
N GLY A 30 20.77 0.08 -0.31
CA GLY A 30 21.09 1.39 -0.87
C GLY A 30 21.54 1.41 -2.33
N SER A 31 21.55 0.26 -3.02
CA SER A 31 22.06 0.14 -4.39
C SER A 31 21.02 0.42 -5.49
N LEU A 32 19.75 0.70 -5.13
CA LEU A 32 18.71 1.01 -6.11
C LEU A 32 19.12 2.25 -6.92
N PRO A 33 19.10 2.21 -8.26
CA PRO A 33 19.30 3.41 -9.06
C PRO A 33 18.25 4.47 -8.75
N LYS A 34 18.69 5.73 -8.52
CA LYS A 34 17.78 6.83 -8.19
C LYS A 34 16.66 7.02 -9.22
N SER A 35 16.92 6.79 -10.51
CA SER A 35 15.89 6.89 -11.57
C SER A 35 14.74 5.90 -11.39
N ILE A 36 15.04 4.68 -10.92
CA ILE A 36 14.02 3.66 -10.64
C ILE A 36 13.19 4.06 -9.41
N PHE A 37 13.84 4.60 -8.38
CA PHE A 37 13.12 5.11 -7.21
C PHE A 37 12.22 6.31 -7.55
N VAL A 38 12.71 7.23 -8.39
CA VAL A 38 11.90 8.35 -8.89
C VAL A 38 10.69 7.85 -9.66
N TYR A 39 10.87 6.91 -10.59
CA TYR A 39 9.74 6.30 -11.31
C TYR A 39 8.71 5.66 -10.36
N TYR A 40 9.18 4.94 -9.33
CA TYR A 40 8.32 4.35 -8.31
C TYR A 40 7.47 5.41 -7.60
N ILE A 41 8.09 6.49 -7.11
CA ILE A 41 7.37 7.59 -6.43
C ILE A 41 6.41 8.30 -7.39
N GLU A 42 6.79 8.52 -8.65
CA GLU A 42 5.91 9.11 -9.66
C GLU A 42 4.64 8.26 -9.89
N GLN A 43 4.77 6.94 -9.91
CA GLN A 43 3.63 6.04 -10.00
C GLN A 43 2.83 5.96 -8.71
N ASP A 44 3.49 6.08 -7.56
CA ASP A 44 2.88 5.98 -6.24
C ASP A 44 1.91 7.15 -5.96
N VAL A 45 2.14 8.34 -6.53
CA VAL A 45 1.17 9.45 -6.47
C VAL A 45 -0.22 9.02 -6.98
N PHE A 46 -0.28 8.36 -8.15
CA PHE A 46 -1.56 7.89 -8.70
C PHE A 46 -2.19 6.80 -7.83
N PHE A 47 -1.36 5.95 -7.22
CA PHE A 47 -1.81 4.95 -6.26
C PHE A 47 -2.42 5.60 -5.02
N LEU A 48 -1.72 6.52 -4.37
CA LEU A 48 -2.19 7.24 -3.19
C LEU A 48 -3.46 8.05 -3.46
N GLU A 49 -3.59 8.69 -4.63
CA GLU A 49 -4.84 9.36 -5.02
C GLU A 49 -6.02 8.38 -5.08
N ALA A 50 -5.82 7.20 -5.67
CA ALA A 50 -6.85 6.18 -5.74
C ALA A 50 -7.15 5.58 -4.36
N PHE A 51 -6.13 5.41 -3.53
CA PHE A 51 -6.22 4.89 -2.17
C PHE A 51 -7.01 5.85 -1.27
N ALA A 52 -6.75 7.16 -1.33
CA ALA A 52 -7.51 8.20 -0.63
C ALA A 52 -8.98 8.23 -1.05
N LYS A 53 -9.25 8.14 -2.36
CA LYS A 53 -10.62 8.06 -2.91
C LYS A 53 -11.32 6.79 -2.43
N ALA A 54 -10.65 5.64 -2.46
CA ALA A 54 -11.21 4.36 -2.01
C ALA A 54 -11.57 4.39 -0.51
N TYR A 55 -10.70 4.93 0.34
CA TYR A 55 -11.03 5.14 1.76
C TYR A 55 -12.23 6.08 1.95
N SER A 56 -12.29 7.19 1.21
CA SER A 56 -13.40 8.13 1.30
C SER A 56 -14.74 7.49 0.88
N ILE A 57 -14.73 6.67 -0.17
CA ILE A 57 -15.90 5.89 -0.60
C ILE A 57 -16.28 4.85 0.46
N ALA A 58 -15.30 4.14 1.03
CA ALA A 58 -15.51 3.17 2.10
C ALA A 58 -16.11 3.83 3.35
N ALA A 59 -15.62 5.01 3.74
CA ALA A 59 -16.17 5.81 4.82
C ALA A 59 -17.64 6.13 4.54
N ALA A 60 -17.95 6.71 3.38
CA ALA A 60 -19.33 7.06 3.00
C ALA A 60 -20.29 5.86 2.98
N LYS A 61 -19.78 4.64 2.72
CA LYS A 61 -20.55 3.39 2.70
C LYS A 61 -20.55 2.63 4.03
N SER A 62 -19.84 3.13 5.04
CA SER A 62 -19.71 2.45 6.33
C SER A 62 -21.06 2.32 7.04
N PRO A 63 -21.38 1.15 7.62
CA PRO A 63 -22.67 0.90 8.27
C PRO A 63 -22.79 1.56 9.65
N ASP A 64 -21.67 2.02 10.22
CA ASP A 64 -21.60 2.61 11.54
C ASP A 64 -20.56 3.75 11.60
N TRP A 65 -20.73 4.63 12.58
CA TRP A 65 -19.90 5.82 12.72
C TRP A 65 -18.44 5.52 13.09
N LYS A 66 -18.20 4.43 13.83
CA LYS A 66 -16.84 4.04 14.23
C LYS A 66 -16.03 3.63 12.99
N SER A 67 -16.64 2.84 12.12
CA SER A 67 -16.02 2.43 10.85
C SER A 67 -15.81 3.61 9.91
N PHE A 68 -16.79 4.52 9.83
CA PHE A 68 -16.66 5.78 9.09
C PHE A 68 -15.42 6.57 9.56
N GLN A 69 -15.26 6.75 10.87
CA GLN A 69 -14.14 7.52 11.44
C GLN A 69 -12.80 6.88 11.11
N VAL A 70 -12.66 5.55 11.25
CA VAL A 70 -11.40 4.86 10.91
C VAL A 70 -11.03 5.06 9.45
N PHE A 71 -11.96 4.88 8.52
CA PHE A 71 -11.67 5.12 7.09
C PHE A 71 -11.36 6.59 6.79
N HIS A 72 -12.07 7.51 7.44
CA HIS A 72 -11.83 8.95 7.28
C HIS A 72 -10.43 9.36 7.76
N ASP A 73 -10.03 8.89 8.93
CA ASP A 73 -8.72 9.20 9.52
C ASP A 73 -7.58 8.59 8.67
N LEU A 74 -7.77 7.35 8.19
CA LEU A 74 -6.83 6.70 7.25
C LEU A 74 -6.72 7.48 5.93
N ALA A 75 -7.83 8.00 5.39
CA ALA A 75 -7.80 8.88 4.22
C ALA A 75 -7.00 10.16 4.49
N GLY A 76 -7.15 10.76 5.67
CA GLY A 76 -6.36 11.92 6.10
C GLY A 76 -4.85 11.66 6.14
N GLY A 77 -4.44 10.47 6.59
CA GLY A 77 -3.05 10.03 6.55
C GLY A 77 -2.48 9.98 5.12
N VAL A 78 -3.25 9.41 4.18
CA VAL A 78 -2.85 9.33 2.77
C VAL A 78 -2.73 10.71 2.12
N LEU A 79 -3.62 11.65 2.46
CA LEU A 79 -3.53 13.02 1.95
C LEU A 79 -2.25 13.72 2.44
N THR A 80 -1.87 13.51 3.69
CA THR A 80 -0.59 14.00 4.23
C THR A 80 0.60 13.40 3.48
N GLU A 81 0.59 12.09 3.22
CA GLU A 81 1.65 11.41 2.45
C GLU A 81 1.74 11.92 1.01
N LEU A 82 0.59 12.15 0.35
CA LEU A 82 0.53 12.70 -1.00
C LEU A 82 1.15 14.10 -1.09
N GLU A 83 0.94 14.95 -0.08
CA GLU A 83 1.58 16.27 0.01
C GLU A 83 3.11 16.14 0.09
N LEU A 84 3.64 15.20 0.88
CA LEU A 84 5.07 14.91 0.98
C LEU A 84 5.66 14.45 -0.36
N HIS A 85 4.98 13.55 -1.07
CA HIS A 85 5.43 13.08 -2.39
C HIS A 85 5.48 14.22 -3.42
N HIS A 86 4.50 15.13 -3.40
CA HIS A 86 4.54 16.32 -4.25
C HIS A 86 5.73 17.24 -3.94
N GLU A 87 6.08 17.40 -2.66
CA GLU A 87 7.27 18.16 -2.26
C GLU A 87 8.57 17.48 -2.73
N TYR A 88 8.67 16.15 -2.61
CA TYR A 88 9.82 15.40 -3.12
C TYR A 88 9.98 15.52 -4.62
N ALA A 89 8.91 15.29 -5.39
CA ALA A 89 8.95 15.41 -6.84
C ALA A 89 9.39 16.82 -7.27
N LYS A 90 8.87 17.87 -6.62
CA LYS A 90 9.29 19.25 -6.85
C LYS A 90 10.78 19.44 -6.56
N SER A 91 11.30 18.86 -5.47
CA SER A 91 12.72 18.93 -5.12
C SER A 91 13.63 18.22 -6.13
N TRP A 92 13.10 17.23 -6.85
CA TRP A 92 13.81 16.50 -7.91
C TRP A 92 13.64 17.10 -9.30
N GLY A 93 12.83 18.17 -9.44
CA GLY A 93 12.51 18.78 -10.73
C GLY A 93 11.58 17.93 -11.60
N VAL A 94 10.80 17.04 -10.98
CA VAL A 94 9.83 16.18 -11.65
C VAL A 94 8.46 16.87 -11.67
N ASP A 95 7.89 17.00 -12.87
CA ASP A 95 6.51 17.47 -13.05
C ASP A 95 5.55 16.27 -13.12
N ILE A 96 4.96 15.92 -11.97
CA ILE A 96 4.01 14.81 -11.87
C ILE A 96 2.78 15.01 -12.77
N SER A 97 2.38 16.26 -13.04
CA SER A 97 1.21 16.55 -13.88
C SER A 97 1.41 16.17 -15.35
N ALA A 98 2.67 16.03 -15.78
CA ALA A 98 3.04 15.59 -17.12
C ALA A 98 3.13 14.06 -17.26
N ILE A 99 2.94 13.30 -16.17
CA ILE A 99 3.11 11.85 -16.13
C ILE A 99 1.73 11.18 -16.21
N ALA A 100 1.69 9.97 -16.77
CA ALA A 100 0.49 9.15 -16.82
C ALA A 100 0.71 7.83 -16.08
N PRO A 101 -0.33 7.28 -15.43
CA PRO A 101 -0.23 6.01 -14.74
C PRO A 101 0.06 4.88 -15.73
N LYS A 102 1.05 4.05 -15.39
CA LYS A 102 1.53 2.92 -16.18
C LYS A 102 0.62 1.69 -16.00
N PRO A 103 0.74 0.65 -16.82
CA PRO A 103 -0.18 -0.49 -16.79
C PRO A 103 -0.37 -1.13 -15.42
N ALA A 104 0.72 -1.41 -14.68
CA ALA A 104 0.64 -1.98 -13.33
C ALA A 104 -0.08 -1.05 -12.35
N THR A 105 0.25 0.25 -12.37
CA THR A 105 -0.42 1.28 -11.57
C THR A 105 -1.92 1.35 -11.88
N ARG A 106 -2.30 1.40 -13.17
CA ARG A 106 -3.71 1.41 -13.57
C ARG A 106 -4.44 0.14 -13.15
N GLN A 107 -3.82 -1.03 -13.32
CA GLN A 107 -4.39 -2.30 -12.89
C GLN A 107 -4.74 -2.28 -11.40
N TYR A 108 -3.86 -1.70 -10.57
CA TYR A 108 -4.11 -1.60 -9.14
C TYR A 108 -5.16 -0.54 -8.79
N THR A 109 -5.03 0.67 -9.33
CA THR A 109 -5.95 1.77 -9.03
C THR A 109 -7.37 1.51 -9.53
N ASP A 110 -7.53 0.95 -10.73
CA ASP A 110 -8.83 0.58 -11.28
C ASP A 110 -9.49 -0.52 -10.44
N PHE A 111 -8.71 -1.52 -9.99
CA PHE A 111 -9.20 -2.55 -9.09
C PHE A 111 -9.68 -1.98 -7.75
N LEU A 112 -8.89 -1.10 -7.12
CA LEU A 112 -9.24 -0.48 -5.85
C LEU A 112 -10.51 0.36 -5.97
N LEU A 113 -10.57 1.25 -6.97
CA LEU A 113 -11.72 2.13 -7.17
C LEU A 113 -12.98 1.34 -7.56
N SER A 114 -12.85 0.37 -8.47
CA SER A 114 -13.96 -0.51 -8.85
C SER A 114 -14.50 -1.27 -7.64
N THR A 115 -13.62 -1.82 -6.80
CA THR A 115 -14.01 -2.50 -5.56
C THR A 115 -14.71 -1.54 -4.61
N ALA A 116 -14.13 -0.37 -4.36
CA ALA A 116 -14.69 0.63 -3.44
C ALA A 116 -16.09 1.07 -3.85
N TRP A 117 -16.34 1.31 -5.15
CA TRP A 117 -17.66 1.68 -5.65
C TRP A 117 -18.65 0.52 -5.62
N SER A 118 -18.26 -0.66 -6.10
CA SER A 118 -19.20 -1.76 -6.39
C SER A 118 -19.45 -2.74 -5.25
N GLN A 119 -18.54 -2.85 -4.27
CA GLN A 119 -18.59 -3.89 -3.24
C GLN A 119 -18.93 -3.35 -1.84
N PRO A 120 -19.41 -4.20 -0.90
CA PRO A 120 -19.56 -3.81 0.50
C PRO A 120 -18.24 -3.34 1.13
N VAL A 121 -18.34 -2.51 2.18
CA VAL A 121 -17.18 -1.88 2.83
C VAL A 121 -16.11 -2.88 3.29
N GLY A 122 -16.51 -4.07 3.73
CA GLY A 122 -15.60 -5.13 4.13
C GLY A 122 -14.70 -5.62 2.99
N ILE A 123 -15.20 -5.67 1.75
CA ILE A 123 -14.40 -6.07 0.59
C ILE A 123 -13.42 -4.96 0.21
N THR A 124 -13.81 -3.69 0.37
CA THR A 124 -12.88 -2.56 0.21
C THR A 124 -11.75 -2.64 1.24
N ALA A 125 -12.06 -2.89 2.52
CA ALA A 125 -11.04 -3.09 3.55
C ALA A 125 -10.08 -4.25 3.18
N VAL A 126 -10.62 -5.35 2.66
CA VAL A 126 -9.84 -6.52 2.21
C VAL A 126 -8.93 -6.16 1.03
N ALA A 127 -9.40 -5.37 0.07
CA ALA A 127 -8.61 -4.94 -1.08
C ALA A 127 -7.47 -3.98 -0.71
N MET A 128 -7.66 -3.17 0.33
CA MET A 128 -6.69 -2.16 0.78
C MET A 128 -5.69 -2.69 1.81
N SER A 129 -6.07 -3.72 2.58
CA SER A 129 -5.25 -4.26 3.67
C SER A 129 -3.86 -4.76 3.25
N PRO A 130 -3.68 -5.42 2.09
CA PRO A 130 -2.37 -5.84 1.59
C PRO A 130 -1.33 -4.72 1.52
N CYS A 131 -1.67 -3.54 1.01
CA CYS A 131 -0.75 -2.40 0.95
C CYS A 131 -0.18 -2.06 2.33
N MET A 132 -1.06 -1.77 3.30
CA MET A 132 -0.63 -1.36 4.64
C MET A 132 0.15 -2.48 5.34
N ARG A 133 -0.31 -3.73 5.27
CA ARG A 133 0.35 -4.85 5.96
C ARG A 133 1.68 -5.23 5.30
N LEU A 134 1.74 -5.26 3.97
CA LEU A 134 2.96 -5.62 3.25
C LEU A 134 4.06 -4.58 3.51
N TYR A 135 3.76 -3.29 3.40
CA TYR A 135 4.76 -2.25 3.64
C TYR A 135 5.28 -2.27 5.07
N ALA A 136 4.39 -2.44 6.07
CA ALA A 136 4.79 -2.62 7.47
C ALA A 136 5.76 -3.81 7.62
N TYR A 137 5.43 -4.94 7.00
CA TYR A 137 6.28 -6.13 7.01
C TYR A 137 7.63 -5.87 6.35
N LEU A 138 7.66 -5.29 5.14
CA LEU A 138 8.90 -5.02 4.40
C LEU A 138 9.82 -4.07 5.18
N GLY A 139 9.28 -2.95 5.68
CA GLY A 139 10.03 -2.00 6.50
C GLY A 139 10.65 -2.68 7.72
N GLN A 140 9.86 -3.44 8.48
CA GLN A 140 10.34 -4.17 9.66
C GLN A 140 11.41 -5.21 9.32
N GLN A 141 11.29 -5.92 8.18
CA GLN A 141 12.30 -6.89 7.75
C GLN A 141 13.61 -6.20 7.35
N LEU A 142 13.54 -5.08 6.62
CA LEU A 142 14.73 -4.31 6.24
C LEU A 142 15.42 -3.66 7.46
N ALA A 143 14.64 -3.24 8.46
CA ALA A 143 15.16 -2.64 9.70
C ALA A 143 15.65 -3.66 10.74
N ALA A 144 15.47 -4.98 10.52
CA ALA A 144 15.70 -6.01 11.54
C ALA A 144 17.13 -6.04 12.10
N ASN A 145 18.12 -5.61 11.31
CA ASN A 145 19.53 -5.52 11.72
C ASN A 145 20.00 -4.06 11.95
N GLY A 146 19.05 -3.16 12.22
CA GLY A 146 19.27 -1.72 12.26
C GLY A 146 19.00 -1.07 10.91
N ILE A 147 18.68 0.24 10.94
CA ILE A 147 18.39 1.01 9.74
C ILE A 147 19.72 1.47 9.12
N PRO A 148 20.02 1.08 7.87
CA PRO A 148 21.24 1.47 7.19
C PRO A 148 21.20 2.95 6.80
N SER A 149 22.35 3.63 6.87
CA SER A 149 22.44 5.03 6.44
C SER A 149 22.80 5.14 4.96
N HIS A 150 21.81 5.52 4.16
CA HIS A 150 21.90 5.72 2.71
C HIS A 150 20.67 6.46 2.18
N SER A 151 20.62 6.74 0.88
CA SER A 151 19.56 7.57 0.26
C SER A 151 18.11 7.09 0.43
N TYR A 152 17.89 5.83 0.82
CA TYR A 152 16.55 5.26 1.06
C TYR A 152 16.23 4.98 2.54
N GLU A 153 17.01 5.53 3.48
CA GLU A 153 16.81 5.29 4.93
C GLU A 153 15.40 5.72 5.39
N ASN A 154 14.90 6.87 4.93
CA ASN A 154 13.57 7.37 5.27
C ASN A 154 12.43 6.43 4.87
N TRP A 155 12.57 5.69 3.75
CA TRP A 155 11.58 4.70 3.33
C TRP A 155 11.49 3.57 4.37
N ILE A 156 12.66 3.07 4.82
CA ILE A 156 12.74 2.01 5.82
C ILE A 156 12.24 2.52 7.17
N GLU A 157 12.63 3.73 7.59
CA GLU A 157 12.16 4.36 8.84
C GLU A 157 10.64 4.49 8.86
N THR A 158 10.05 5.01 7.78
CA THR A 158 8.60 5.25 7.69
C THR A 158 7.82 3.96 7.90
N TYR A 159 8.12 2.91 7.13
CA TYR A 159 7.33 1.67 7.15
C TYR A 159 7.72 0.72 8.29
N SER A 160 8.87 0.91 8.93
CA SER A 160 9.24 0.18 10.16
C SER A 160 8.81 0.88 11.45
N SER A 161 8.30 2.12 11.36
CA SER A 161 7.96 2.92 12.53
C SER A 161 6.86 2.30 13.39
N ASP A 162 6.92 2.59 14.69
CA ASP A 162 5.88 2.23 15.65
C ASP A 162 4.54 2.94 15.37
N GLU A 163 4.54 3.98 14.53
CA GLU A 163 3.36 4.73 14.10
C GLU A 163 2.63 4.06 12.93
N PHE A 164 3.34 3.33 12.06
CA PHE A 164 2.75 2.70 10.87
C PHE A 164 2.00 1.39 11.18
N GLU A 165 2.55 0.55 12.06
CA GLU A 165 1.93 -0.73 12.44
C GLU A 165 0.50 -0.60 13.02
N PRO A 166 0.19 0.40 13.87
CA PRO A 166 -1.18 0.68 14.30
C PRO A 166 -2.16 0.96 13.15
N LEU A 167 -1.73 1.68 12.09
CA LEU A 167 -2.57 1.99 10.94
C LEU A 167 -2.94 0.72 10.17
N ALA A 168 -1.97 -0.16 9.94
CA ALA A 168 -2.22 -1.47 9.34
C ALA A 168 -3.22 -2.29 10.17
N LYS A 169 -3.06 -2.31 11.50
CA LYS A 169 -3.98 -3.00 12.41
C LYS A 169 -5.39 -2.42 12.43
N GLN A 170 -5.55 -1.10 12.28
CA GLN A 170 -6.87 -0.46 12.19
C GLN A 170 -7.64 -0.94 10.96
N LEU A 171 -6.96 -1.02 9.81
CA LEU A 171 -7.57 -1.53 8.58
C LEU A 171 -7.86 -3.04 8.67
N GLU A 172 -6.99 -3.83 9.29
CA GLU A 172 -7.24 -5.25 9.57
C GLU A 172 -8.45 -5.47 10.49
N ALA A 173 -8.65 -4.59 11.47
CA ALA A 173 -9.84 -4.66 12.32
C ALA A 173 -11.14 -4.39 11.53
N LEU A 174 -11.09 -3.55 10.49
CA LEU A 174 -12.22 -3.35 9.57
C LEU A 174 -12.48 -4.61 8.73
N VAL A 175 -11.43 -5.30 8.29
CA VAL A 175 -11.56 -6.62 7.63
C VAL A 175 -12.25 -7.62 8.56
N ASP A 176 -11.79 -7.70 9.81
CA ASP A 176 -12.33 -8.65 10.80
C ASP A 176 -13.77 -8.34 11.21
N GLY A 177 -14.17 -7.06 11.20
CA GLY A 177 -15.50 -6.62 11.59
C GLY A 177 -16.55 -6.67 10.46
N HIS A 178 -16.13 -6.52 9.20
CA HIS A 178 -17.05 -6.30 8.07
C HIS A 178 -16.98 -7.35 6.96
N SER A 179 -16.13 -8.37 7.10
CA SER A 179 -15.97 -9.44 6.12
C SER A 179 -16.05 -10.83 6.74
N SER A 180 -16.30 -11.82 5.90
CA SER A 180 -16.26 -13.24 6.26
C SER A 180 -15.37 -14.01 5.29
N ASP A 181 -14.85 -15.14 5.74
CA ASP A 181 -13.95 -15.96 4.93
C ASP A 181 -14.69 -16.62 3.76
N THR A 182 -14.59 -15.99 2.58
CA THR A 182 -15.26 -16.42 1.36
C THR A 182 -14.26 -16.49 0.19
N PRO A 183 -14.57 -17.23 -0.88
CA PRO A 183 -13.73 -17.25 -2.08
C PRO A 183 -13.47 -15.85 -2.64
N LEU A 184 -14.48 -14.97 -2.63
CA LEU A 184 -14.34 -13.58 -3.06
C LEU A 184 -13.29 -12.84 -2.20
N VAL A 185 -13.46 -12.84 -0.88
CA VAL A 185 -12.52 -12.18 0.06
C VAL A 185 -11.08 -12.68 -0.12
N ARG A 186 -10.88 -14.00 -0.22
CA ARG A 186 -9.54 -14.58 -0.44
C ARG A 186 -8.95 -14.13 -1.77
N SER A 187 -9.76 -14.15 -2.84
CA SER A 187 -9.32 -13.73 -4.17
C SER A 187 -9.01 -12.23 -4.25
N THR A 188 -9.80 -11.38 -3.58
CA THR A 188 -9.59 -9.94 -3.49
C THR A 188 -8.26 -9.63 -2.80
N TYR A 189 -7.99 -10.25 -1.65
CA TYR A 189 -6.74 -10.04 -0.92
C TYR A 189 -5.53 -10.50 -1.74
N ARG A 190 -5.62 -11.67 -2.36
CA ARG A 190 -4.52 -12.20 -3.19
C ARG A 190 -4.29 -11.38 -4.46
N TYR A 191 -5.36 -10.86 -5.06
CA TYR A 191 -5.24 -9.97 -6.23
C TYR A 191 -4.50 -8.68 -5.87
N ALA A 192 -4.85 -8.05 -4.74
CA ALA A 192 -4.12 -6.90 -4.23
C ALA A 192 -2.63 -7.21 -3.96
N MET A 193 -2.30 -8.34 -3.31
CA MET A 193 -0.90 -8.78 -3.14
C MET A 193 -0.17 -9.00 -4.49
N THR A 194 -0.89 -9.47 -5.52
CA THR A 194 -0.32 -9.62 -6.87
C THR A 194 -0.03 -8.26 -7.49
N CYS A 195 -0.96 -7.30 -7.34
CA CYS A 195 -0.75 -5.93 -7.78
C CYS A 195 0.46 -5.28 -7.11
N GLU A 196 0.69 -5.50 -5.80
CA GLU A 196 1.87 -5.00 -5.09
C GLU A 196 3.18 -5.50 -5.72
N ARG A 197 3.28 -6.82 -5.93
CA ARG A 197 4.45 -7.41 -6.57
C ARG A 197 4.66 -6.83 -7.97
N ASP A 198 3.60 -6.76 -8.77
CA ASP A 198 3.66 -6.27 -10.14
C ASP A 198 4.01 -4.77 -10.18
N PHE A 199 3.65 -4.00 -9.14
CA PHE A 199 4.05 -2.60 -8.95
C PHE A 199 5.57 -2.48 -8.76
N PHE A 200 6.16 -3.32 -7.90
CA PHE A 200 7.62 -3.37 -7.74
C PHE A 200 8.35 -3.83 -9.01
N GLN A 201 7.79 -4.80 -9.72
CA GLN A 201 8.36 -5.27 -10.99
C GLN A 201 8.32 -4.17 -12.05
N ALA A 202 7.21 -3.43 -12.16
CA ALA A 202 7.08 -2.32 -13.09
C ALA A 202 8.09 -1.19 -12.84
N ALA A 203 8.53 -0.99 -11.59
CA ALA A 203 9.61 -0.07 -11.27
C ALA A 203 10.99 -0.61 -11.72
N MET A 204 11.24 -1.91 -11.61
CA MET A 204 12.49 -2.51 -12.10
C MET A 204 12.61 -2.51 -13.62
N ASP A 205 11.48 -2.51 -14.33
CA ASP A 205 11.43 -2.53 -15.79
C ASP A 205 11.43 -1.13 -16.43
N SER A 206 11.49 -0.05 -15.64
CA SER A 206 11.38 1.34 -16.09
C SER A 206 12.64 1.89 -16.78
#